data_AF-A0AA96RW47-F1
#
_entry.id   AF-A0AA96RW47-F1
#
_cell.length_a   1.000
_cell.length_b   1.000
_cell.length_c   1.000
_cell.angle_alpha   90.00
_cell.angle_beta   90.00
_cell.angle_gamma   90.00
#
_symmetry.space_group_name_H-M   'P 1'
#
loop_
_entity.id
_entity.type
_entity.pdbx_description
1 polymer ?
#
loop_
_entity_poly.entity_id
_entity_poly.type
_entity_poly.pdbx_seq_one_letter_code
_entity_poly.pdbx_strand_id
1 'polypeptide(L)'
;MFKKWYCHNKADVQRDFQKYMEQYAPDPEDLKSELYKQMHNLCIRFQQALENCSLPILTDDWWYYDYALTNDGIDLRLYYCEEFNLDEGGELESSTSTEEFTLLSVKCDYFTVDQFAKLNDVSDITVRQWIRRGKLRTARKVGRDWLIPVIAPKPTRGFRAASYQWERLPVELSDSFPFLEGYDYIYIFKNKEVRNQFEGILGYPGQSNRMKIVLSTKDREKLELALISSGTVSVEEF
;
A
#
# COMPACT_ATOMS: atom_id res chain seq x y z
N MET A 1 -25.81 -5.01 -13.94
CA MET A 1 -25.67 -3.67 -13.32
C MET A 1 -24.27 -3.51 -12.74
N PHE A 2 -23.84 -4.46 -11.90
CA PHE A 2 -22.45 -4.71 -11.49
C PHE A 2 -21.41 -4.56 -12.62
N LYS A 3 -21.66 -5.19 -13.78
CA LYS A 3 -20.76 -5.15 -14.96
C LYS A 3 -20.43 -3.77 -15.52
N LYS A 4 -21.16 -2.71 -15.13
CA LYS A 4 -20.86 -1.33 -15.53
C LYS A 4 -19.78 -0.67 -14.67
N TRP A 5 -19.58 -1.18 -13.45
CA TRP A 5 -18.73 -0.55 -12.43
C TRP A 5 -17.33 -1.17 -12.36
N TYR A 6 -17.17 -2.40 -12.83
CA TYR A 6 -15.89 -3.12 -12.77
C TYR A 6 -15.45 -3.69 -14.12
N CYS A 7 -14.17 -4.04 -14.21
CA CYS A 7 -13.57 -4.60 -15.42
C CYS A 7 -13.82 -6.11 -15.50
N HIS A 8 -14.30 -6.61 -16.65
CA HIS A 8 -14.64 -8.04 -16.83
C HIS A 8 -13.78 -8.73 -17.88
N ASN A 9 -12.91 -7.98 -18.54
CA ASN A 9 -11.98 -8.47 -19.53
C ASN A 9 -10.79 -7.51 -19.63
N LYS A 10 -9.77 -7.94 -20.35
CA LYS A 10 -8.55 -7.16 -20.58
C LYS A 10 -8.80 -5.77 -21.19
N ALA A 11 -9.72 -5.65 -22.15
CA ALA A 11 -9.97 -4.38 -22.82
C ALA A 11 -10.62 -3.34 -21.89
N ASP A 12 -11.40 -3.79 -20.90
CA ASP A 12 -11.93 -2.91 -19.86
C ASP A 12 -10.82 -2.44 -18.92
N VAL A 13 -9.98 -3.36 -18.43
CA VAL A 13 -8.81 -3.02 -17.59
C VAL A 13 -7.89 -2.03 -18.30
N GLN A 14 -7.56 -2.27 -19.57
CA GLN A 14 -6.69 -1.38 -20.34
C GLN A 14 -7.30 0.02 -20.52
N ARG A 15 -8.62 0.10 -20.78
CA ARG A 15 -9.31 1.38 -20.96
C ARG A 15 -9.35 2.18 -19.66
N ASP A 16 -9.61 1.50 -18.54
CA ASP A 16 -9.65 2.13 -17.24
C ASP A 16 -8.25 2.57 -16.79
N PHE A 17 -7.27 1.67 -16.89
CA PHE A 17 -5.88 1.94 -16.54
C PHE A 17 -5.29 3.09 -17.36
N GLN A 18 -5.64 3.23 -18.63
CA GLN A 18 -5.21 4.36 -19.46
C GLN A 18 -5.61 5.71 -18.84
N LYS A 19 -6.82 5.83 -18.29
CA LYS A 19 -7.26 7.06 -17.60
C LYS A 19 -6.47 7.30 -16.32
N TYR A 20 -6.14 6.24 -15.59
CA TYR A 20 -5.25 6.33 -14.43
C TYR A 20 -3.85 6.82 -14.82
N MET A 21 -3.28 6.32 -15.93
CA MET A 21 -1.98 6.76 -16.44
C MET A 21 -1.94 8.24 -16.80
N GLU A 22 -3.04 8.80 -17.32
CA GLU A 22 -3.15 10.21 -17.69
C GLU A 22 -2.93 11.16 -16.50
N GLN A 23 -3.25 10.72 -15.26
CA GLN A 23 -3.00 11.49 -14.04
C GLN A 23 -1.50 11.71 -13.77
N TYR A 24 -0.64 10.84 -14.32
CA TYR A 24 0.81 10.88 -14.18
C TYR A 24 1.51 11.25 -15.49
N ALA A 25 0.76 11.67 -16.51
CA ALA A 25 1.35 12.12 -17.77
C ALA A 25 2.33 13.29 -17.52
N PRO A 26 3.50 13.32 -18.18
CA PRO A 26 4.44 14.42 -18.03
C PRO A 26 3.78 15.74 -18.46
N ASP A 27 3.66 16.68 -17.54
CA ASP A 27 3.22 18.03 -17.84
C ASP A 27 4.45 18.89 -18.16
N PRO A 28 4.56 19.47 -19.36
CA PRO A 28 5.74 20.23 -19.78
C PRO A 28 5.97 21.51 -18.97
N GLU A 29 4.96 22.04 -18.28
CA GLU A 29 5.09 23.23 -17.42
C GLU A 29 5.31 22.88 -15.94
N ASP A 30 5.16 21.61 -15.58
CA ASP A 30 5.16 21.20 -14.19
C ASP A 30 6.47 20.52 -13.79
N LEU A 31 7.15 21.17 -12.85
CA LEU A 31 8.22 20.58 -12.03
C LEU A 31 7.72 19.41 -11.16
N LYS A 32 6.48 18.93 -11.36
CA LYS A 32 5.90 17.67 -10.86
C LYS A 32 6.99 16.61 -10.78
N SER A 33 7.41 16.44 -9.53
CA SER A 33 8.67 15.85 -9.07
C SER A 33 9.05 14.57 -9.79
N GLU A 34 10.34 14.21 -9.75
CA GLU A 34 10.83 12.90 -10.22
C GLU A 34 9.95 11.71 -9.84
N LEU A 35 9.24 11.76 -8.70
CA LEU A 35 8.21 10.81 -8.32
C LEU A 35 7.15 10.54 -9.42
N TYR A 36 6.61 11.58 -10.07
CA TYR A 36 5.63 11.44 -11.15
C TYR A 36 6.24 10.73 -12.36
N LYS A 37 7.50 11.03 -12.70
CA LYS A 37 8.21 10.32 -13.77
C LYS A 37 8.42 8.85 -13.43
N GLN A 38 8.80 8.55 -12.19
CA GLN A 38 8.96 7.17 -11.72
C GLN A 38 7.61 6.42 -11.73
N MET A 39 6.52 7.08 -11.33
CA MET A 39 5.18 6.51 -11.39
C MET A 39 4.74 6.26 -12.84
N HIS A 40 4.94 7.22 -13.74
CA HIS A 40 4.60 7.07 -15.15
C HIS A 40 5.38 5.92 -15.81
N ASN A 41 6.67 5.78 -15.51
CA ASN A 41 7.50 4.67 -15.98
C ASN A 41 6.99 3.31 -15.45
N LEU A 42 6.59 3.24 -14.17
CA LEU A 42 5.97 2.05 -13.60
C LEU A 42 4.66 1.70 -14.31
N CYS A 43 3.82 2.70 -14.59
CA CYS A 43 2.58 2.50 -15.34
C CYS A 43 2.82 1.97 -16.76
N ILE A 44 3.81 2.51 -17.49
CA ILE A 44 4.18 2.01 -18.82
C ILE A 44 4.60 0.53 -18.74
N ARG A 45 5.42 0.17 -17.75
CA ARG A 45 5.85 -1.23 -17.55
C ARG A 45 4.67 -2.14 -17.22
N PHE A 46 3.73 -1.68 -16.40
CA PHE A 46 2.51 -2.43 -16.09
C PHE A 46 1.63 -2.61 -17.34
N GLN A 47 1.41 -1.55 -18.12
CA GLN A 47 0.65 -1.61 -19.38
C GLN A 47 1.26 -2.60 -20.37
N GLN A 48 2.58 -2.59 -20.56
CA GLN A 48 3.28 -3.55 -21.41
C GLN A 48 3.13 -4.99 -20.89
N ALA A 49 3.18 -5.20 -19.58
CA ALA A 49 2.98 -6.53 -19.00
C ALA A 49 1.52 -6.99 -19.16
N LEU A 50 0.55 -6.09 -18.99
CA LEU A 50 -0.88 -6.33 -19.22
C LEU A 50 -1.15 -6.71 -20.68
N GLU A 51 -0.50 -6.06 -21.64
CA GLU A 51 -0.57 -6.37 -23.07
C GLU A 51 -0.10 -7.80 -23.40
N ASN A 52 0.87 -8.32 -22.65
CA ASN A 52 1.36 -9.69 -22.81
C ASN A 52 0.60 -10.72 -21.96
N CYS A 53 -0.24 -10.26 -21.04
CA CYS A 53 -1.06 -11.13 -20.20
C CYS A 53 -2.28 -11.66 -20.96
N SER A 54 -2.61 -12.93 -20.75
CA SER A 54 -3.86 -13.55 -21.20
C SER A 54 -4.87 -13.51 -20.06
N LEU A 55 -5.91 -12.71 -20.21
CA LEU A 55 -7.00 -12.63 -19.22
C LEU A 55 -8.28 -13.21 -19.84
N PRO A 56 -8.92 -14.21 -19.21
CA PRO A 56 -10.20 -14.70 -19.67
C PRO A 56 -11.26 -13.59 -19.57
N ILE A 57 -12.26 -13.67 -20.44
CA ILE A 57 -13.48 -12.87 -20.27
C ILE A 57 -14.26 -13.49 -19.12
N LEU A 58 -14.54 -12.70 -18.09
CA LEU A 58 -15.32 -13.12 -16.94
C LEU A 58 -16.79 -13.16 -17.34
N THR A 59 -17.37 -14.36 -17.30
CA THR A 59 -18.78 -14.58 -17.62
C THR A 59 -19.67 -14.45 -16.39
N ASP A 60 -19.16 -14.85 -15.22
CA ASP A 60 -19.86 -14.76 -13.94
C ASP A 60 -20.06 -13.32 -13.49
N ASP A 61 -21.20 -13.07 -12.84
CA ASP A 61 -21.67 -11.72 -12.53
C ASP A 61 -21.02 -11.08 -11.30
N TRP A 62 -20.18 -11.80 -10.56
CA TRP A 62 -19.57 -11.35 -9.29
C TRP A 62 -18.04 -11.34 -9.30
N TRP A 63 -17.44 -11.85 -10.37
CA TRP A 63 -16.01 -11.79 -10.56
C TRP A 63 -15.63 -10.56 -11.35
N TYR A 64 -14.58 -9.86 -10.91
CA TYR A 64 -14.07 -8.71 -11.62
C TYR A 64 -12.55 -8.56 -11.50
N TYR A 65 -11.96 -7.90 -12.49
CA TYR A 65 -10.58 -7.47 -12.44
C TYR A 65 -10.50 -6.05 -11.88
N ASP A 66 -9.48 -5.81 -11.07
CA ASP A 66 -9.09 -4.46 -10.65
C ASP A 66 -7.57 -4.37 -10.49
N TYR A 67 -7.02 -3.17 -10.58
CA TYR A 67 -5.61 -2.92 -10.34
C TYR A 67 -5.43 -2.05 -9.10
N ALA A 68 -4.39 -2.38 -8.32
CA ALA A 68 -4.08 -1.65 -7.10
C ALA A 68 -2.63 -1.18 -7.11
N LEU A 69 -2.42 0.08 -6.76
CA LEU A 69 -1.09 0.56 -6.38
C LEU A 69 -0.72 -0.09 -5.04
N THR A 70 0.43 -0.75 -5.04
CA THR A 70 1.02 -1.34 -3.84
C THR A 70 2.20 -0.48 -3.37
N ASN A 71 2.79 -0.84 -2.23
CA ASN A 71 3.94 -0.12 -1.67
C ASN A 71 5.16 -0.04 -2.61
N ASP A 72 5.29 -0.99 -3.52
CA ASP A 72 6.45 -1.12 -4.40
C ASP A 72 6.09 -1.46 -5.85
N GLY A 73 4.86 -1.23 -6.30
CA GLY A 73 4.46 -1.62 -7.65
C GLY A 73 2.96 -1.52 -7.91
N ILE A 74 2.51 -2.14 -8.99
CA ILE A 74 1.09 -2.26 -9.35
C ILE A 74 0.76 -3.74 -9.50
N ASP A 75 -0.32 -4.16 -8.86
CA ASP A 75 -0.88 -5.51 -9.01
C ASP A 75 -2.17 -5.44 -9.83
N LEU A 76 -2.36 -6.41 -10.72
CA LEU A 76 -3.66 -6.76 -11.27
C LEU A 76 -4.21 -7.93 -10.45
N ARG A 77 -5.46 -7.80 -10.00
CA ARG A 77 -6.10 -8.77 -9.13
C ARG A 77 -7.46 -9.20 -9.69
N LEU A 78 -7.82 -10.44 -9.40
CA LEU A 78 -9.16 -10.98 -9.59
C LEU A 78 -9.86 -10.99 -8.24
N TYR A 79 -11.05 -10.41 -8.20
CA TYR A 79 -11.85 -10.28 -7.00
C TYR A 79 -13.20 -10.97 -7.15
N TYR A 80 -13.66 -11.63 -6.08
CA TYR A 80 -15.05 -12.04 -5.93
C TYR A 80 -15.80 -11.04 -5.06
N CYS A 81 -16.77 -10.34 -5.64
CA CYS A 81 -17.64 -9.41 -4.93
C CYS A 81 -18.72 -10.19 -4.16
N GLU A 82 -18.81 -9.96 -2.86
CA GLU A 82 -19.81 -10.57 -1.98
C GLU A 82 -21.03 -9.67 -1.79
N GLU A 83 -20.81 -8.38 -1.53
CA GLU A 83 -21.89 -7.39 -1.39
C GLU A 83 -21.70 -6.25 -2.37
N PHE A 84 -22.80 -5.79 -2.97
CA PHE A 84 -22.83 -4.68 -3.92
C PHE A 84 -24.12 -3.88 -3.73
N ASN A 85 -23.99 -2.66 -3.21
CA ASN A 85 -25.11 -1.79 -2.89
C ASN A 85 -25.06 -0.52 -3.72
N LEU A 86 -26.21 -0.15 -4.28
CA LEU A 86 -26.40 1.11 -4.99
C LEU A 86 -27.32 2.02 -4.17
N ASP A 87 -27.08 3.32 -4.24
CA ASP A 87 -27.97 4.32 -3.67
C ASP A 87 -29.29 4.42 -4.46
N GLU A 88 -30.23 5.25 -3.98
CA GLU A 88 -31.50 5.50 -4.66
C GLU A 88 -31.34 6.09 -6.08
N GLY A 89 -30.19 6.71 -6.38
CA GLY A 89 -29.82 7.25 -7.69
C GLY A 89 -29.18 6.24 -8.63
N GLY A 90 -28.87 5.03 -8.15
CA GLY A 90 -28.20 3.98 -8.91
C GLY A 90 -26.68 4.14 -8.98
N GLU A 91 -26.10 5.01 -8.15
CA GLU A 91 -24.66 5.18 -7.97
C GLU A 91 -24.13 4.15 -6.97
N LEU A 92 -22.86 3.75 -7.12
CA LEU A 92 -22.24 2.80 -6.21
C LEU A 92 -22.09 3.40 -4.81
N GLU A 93 -22.80 2.84 -3.84
CA GLU A 93 -22.72 3.25 -2.43
C GLU A 93 -21.63 2.47 -1.70
N SER A 94 -21.63 1.14 -1.86
CA SER A 94 -20.62 0.26 -1.23
C SER A 94 -20.49 -1.07 -1.96
N SER A 95 -19.30 -1.66 -1.82
CA SER A 95 -19.03 -3.03 -2.24
C SER A 95 -18.03 -3.70 -1.31
N THR A 96 -18.17 -5.00 -1.10
CA THR A 96 -17.19 -5.83 -0.38
C THR A 96 -16.76 -7.02 -1.24
N SER A 97 -15.55 -7.50 -1.03
CA SER A 97 -14.96 -8.62 -1.76
C SER A 97 -14.25 -9.57 -0.78
N THR A 98 -14.34 -10.87 -1.04
CA THR A 98 -13.83 -11.92 -0.13
C THR A 98 -12.68 -12.73 -0.69
N GLU A 99 -12.69 -12.98 -2.00
CA GLU A 99 -11.58 -13.67 -2.68
C GLU A 99 -10.74 -12.65 -3.46
N GLU A 100 -9.42 -12.75 -3.32
CA GLU A 100 -8.44 -11.91 -4.00
C GLU A 100 -7.31 -12.79 -4.56
N PHE A 101 -7.06 -12.71 -5.87
CA PHE A 101 -5.94 -13.38 -6.52
C PHE A 101 -5.10 -12.40 -7.32
N THR A 102 -3.81 -12.28 -7.00
CA THR A 102 -2.87 -11.49 -7.82
C THR A 102 -2.51 -12.25 -9.10
N LEU A 103 -2.91 -11.69 -10.24
CA LEU A 103 -2.71 -12.28 -11.58
C LEU A 103 -1.42 -11.78 -12.24
N LEU A 104 -1.09 -10.51 -12.01
CA LEU A 104 0.09 -9.85 -12.53
C LEU A 104 0.59 -8.88 -11.47
N SER A 105 1.91 -8.88 -11.23
CA SER A 105 2.54 -7.90 -10.34
C SER A 105 3.74 -7.30 -11.06
N VAL A 106 3.76 -5.98 -11.18
CA VAL A 106 4.89 -5.24 -11.73
C VAL A 106 5.48 -4.38 -10.63
N LYS A 107 6.69 -4.72 -10.21
CA LYS A 107 7.43 -3.98 -9.18
C LYS A 107 8.20 -2.82 -9.77
N CYS A 108 8.24 -1.72 -9.03
CA CYS A 108 9.10 -0.58 -9.31
C CYS A 108 10.56 -0.90 -8.97
N ASP A 109 11.44 -0.01 -9.42
CA ASP A 109 12.84 -0.07 -9.03
C ASP A 109 13.00 0.48 -7.60
N TYR A 110 14.21 0.35 -7.07
CA TYR A 110 14.51 0.76 -5.70
C TYR A 110 15.71 1.70 -5.65
N PHE A 111 15.58 2.75 -4.85
CA PHE A 111 16.69 3.60 -4.47
C PHE A 111 17.40 3.07 -3.24
N THR A 112 18.72 3.24 -3.20
CA THR A 112 19.46 3.23 -1.95
C THR A 112 19.14 4.48 -1.13
N VAL A 113 19.49 4.47 0.16
CA VAL A 113 19.37 5.64 1.04
C VAL A 113 20.05 6.88 0.44
N ASP A 114 21.25 6.73 -0.13
CA ASP A 114 22.03 7.82 -0.74
C ASP A 114 21.33 8.39 -1.98
N GLN A 115 20.81 7.51 -2.85
CA GLN A 115 20.07 7.94 -4.05
C GLN A 115 18.79 8.70 -3.67
N PHE A 116 18.03 8.19 -2.69
CA PHE A 116 16.81 8.86 -2.22
C PHE A 116 17.12 10.18 -1.51
N ALA A 117 18.25 10.26 -0.79
CA ALA A 117 18.71 11.47 -0.13
C ALA A 117 19.05 12.57 -1.16
N LYS A 118 19.82 12.23 -2.21
CA LYS A 118 20.15 13.12 -3.32
C LYS A 118 18.92 13.62 -4.06
N LEU A 119 17.97 12.72 -4.35
CA LEU A 119 16.71 13.06 -5.02
C LEU A 119 15.91 14.12 -4.26
N ASN A 120 15.95 14.08 -2.93
CA ASN A 120 15.14 14.91 -2.05
C ASN A 120 15.89 16.11 -1.46
N ASP A 121 17.14 16.32 -1.87
CA ASP A 121 18.09 17.32 -1.35
C ASP A 121 18.20 17.29 0.18
N VAL A 122 18.47 16.10 0.73
CA VAL A 122 18.68 15.87 2.16
C VAL A 122 19.88 14.97 2.40
N SER A 123 20.31 14.84 3.66
CA SER A 123 21.37 13.90 4.03
C SER A 123 20.85 12.47 4.21
N ASP A 124 21.71 11.48 4.00
CA ASP A 124 21.44 10.06 4.31
C ASP A 124 20.96 9.85 5.75
N ILE A 125 21.53 10.61 6.69
CA ILE A 125 21.14 10.58 8.11
C ILE A 125 19.66 10.94 8.25
N THR A 126 19.20 11.94 7.49
CA THR A 126 17.80 12.39 7.51
C THR A 126 16.86 11.29 6.99
N VAL A 127 17.22 10.63 5.89
CA VAL A 127 16.45 9.51 5.33
C VAL A 127 16.40 8.33 6.30
N ARG A 128 17.54 7.95 6.91
CA ARG A 128 17.58 6.90 7.94
C ARG A 128 16.74 7.26 9.17
N GLN A 129 16.71 8.54 9.55
CA GLN A 129 15.82 9.02 10.61
C GLN A 129 14.34 8.92 10.22
N TRP A 130 13.98 9.16 8.95
CA TRP A 130 12.62 8.95 8.48
C TRP A 130 12.22 7.48 8.56
N ILE A 131 13.06 6.56 8.10
CA ILE A 131 12.82 5.12 8.22
C ILE A 131 12.66 4.72 9.69
N ARG A 132 13.63 5.10 10.54
CA ARG A 132 13.61 4.78 11.98
C ARG A 132 12.36 5.30 12.69
N ARG A 133 11.82 6.44 12.26
CA ARG A 133 10.66 7.08 12.89
C ARG A 133 9.33 6.65 12.26
N GLY A 134 9.32 5.64 11.39
CA GLY A 134 8.11 5.15 10.71
C GLY A 134 7.52 6.17 9.74
N LYS A 135 8.35 7.02 9.12
CA LYS A 135 7.91 8.02 8.13
C LYS A 135 8.08 7.58 6.68
N LEU A 136 8.92 6.57 6.44
CA LEU A 136 9.11 5.90 5.16
C LEU A 136 8.77 4.43 5.36
N ARG A 137 7.47 4.13 5.44
CA ARG A 137 6.98 2.79 5.81
C ARG A 137 7.09 1.78 4.66
N THR A 138 7.20 2.26 3.43
CA THR A 138 7.44 1.43 2.24
C THR A 138 8.89 1.03 2.05
N ALA A 139 9.81 1.54 2.89
CA ALA A 139 11.20 1.13 2.86
C ALA A 139 11.36 -0.31 3.35
N ARG A 140 12.13 -1.12 2.64
CA ARG A 140 12.42 -2.50 2.99
C ARG A 140 13.89 -2.69 3.33
N LYS A 141 14.17 -3.62 4.22
CA LYS A 141 15.53 -3.97 4.62
C LYS A 141 16.00 -5.19 3.83
N VAL A 142 17.15 -5.07 3.17
CA VAL A 142 17.81 -6.18 2.45
C VAL A 142 19.23 -6.32 2.97
N GLY A 143 19.47 -7.37 3.76
CA GLY A 143 20.73 -7.54 4.47
C GLY A 143 21.00 -6.37 5.43
N ARG A 144 22.03 -5.57 5.13
CA ARG A 144 22.41 -4.38 5.92
C ARG A 144 21.84 -3.07 5.37
N ASP A 145 21.30 -3.11 4.16
CA ASP A 145 20.90 -1.93 3.42
C ASP A 145 19.39 -1.72 3.48
N TRP A 146 19.01 -0.45 3.36
CA TRP A 146 17.62 -0.03 3.21
C TRP A 146 17.38 0.37 1.78
N LEU A 147 16.35 -0.22 1.19
CA LEU A 147 15.89 0.06 -0.15
C LEU A 147 14.54 0.77 -0.08
N ILE A 148 14.40 1.85 -0.84
CA ILE A 148 13.22 2.69 -0.85
C ILE A 148 12.62 2.61 -2.26
N PRO A 149 11.35 2.21 -2.43
CA PRO A 149 10.68 2.22 -3.72
C PRO A 149 10.84 3.57 -4.43
N VAL A 150 11.11 3.58 -5.74
CA VAL A 150 11.25 4.84 -6.50
C VAL A 150 9.97 5.68 -6.51
N ILE A 151 8.84 5.04 -6.21
CA ILE A 151 7.51 5.65 -6.08
C ILE A 151 7.18 6.11 -4.64
N ALA A 152 8.10 6.01 -3.69
CA ALA A 152 7.86 6.45 -2.33
C ALA A 152 7.83 7.99 -2.24
N PRO A 153 6.78 8.60 -1.69
CA PRO A 153 6.71 10.05 -1.55
C PRO A 153 7.70 10.57 -0.50
N LYS A 154 8.10 11.83 -0.64
CA LYS A 154 8.85 12.53 0.42
C LYS A 154 7.97 12.63 1.67
N PRO A 155 8.46 12.21 2.86
CA PRO A 155 7.65 12.27 4.06
C PRO A 155 7.23 13.68 4.45
N THR A 156 5.97 13.86 4.84
CA THR A 156 5.46 15.15 5.33
C THR A 156 5.74 15.35 6.82
N ARG A 157 5.50 16.58 7.31
CA ARG A 157 5.51 16.86 8.75
C ARG A 157 4.30 16.21 9.43
N GLY A 158 4.47 15.82 10.68
CA GLY A 158 3.44 15.15 11.46
C GLY A 158 3.52 13.63 11.38
N PHE A 159 2.58 12.99 12.05
CA PHE A 159 2.35 11.55 12.00
C PHE A 159 1.08 11.31 11.17
N ARG A 160 1.12 10.31 10.30
CA ARG A 160 -0.04 9.79 9.56
C ARG A 160 -0.41 8.43 10.12
N ALA A 161 -1.71 8.16 10.22
CA ALA A 161 -2.17 6.86 10.66
C ALA A 161 -1.80 5.82 9.60
N ALA A 162 -1.60 4.58 10.04
CA ALA A 162 -1.23 3.51 9.13
C ALA A 162 -1.78 2.18 9.63
N SER A 163 -2.17 1.33 8.70
CA SER A 163 -2.44 -0.08 8.94
C SER A 163 -1.26 -0.92 8.45
N TYR A 164 -1.04 -2.03 9.15
CA TYR A 164 -0.06 -3.03 8.80
C TYR A 164 -0.75 -4.38 8.80
N GLN A 165 -0.51 -5.17 7.76
CA GLN A 165 -1.09 -6.52 7.61
C GLN A 165 0.00 -7.52 7.25
N TRP A 166 -0.14 -8.75 7.74
CA TRP A 166 0.75 -9.87 7.45
C TRP A 166 -0.04 -11.18 7.37
N GLU A 167 0.32 -12.05 6.43
CA GLU A 167 -0.26 -13.40 6.37
C GLU A 167 0.27 -14.30 7.49
N ARG A 168 1.57 -14.18 7.78
CA ARG A 168 2.26 -14.95 8.81
C ARG A 168 3.22 -14.06 9.57
N LEU A 169 3.02 -13.98 10.88
CA LEU A 169 3.91 -13.22 11.76
C LEU A 169 5.28 -13.92 11.87
N PRO A 170 6.39 -13.24 11.53
CA PRO A 170 7.75 -13.73 11.78
C PRO A 170 8.02 -13.96 13.26
N VAL A 171 8.81 -15.00 13.57
CA VAL A 171 9.14 -15.40 14.95
C VAL A 171 9.85 -14.27 15.70
N GLU A 172 10.71 -13.52 15.03
CA GLU A 172 11.44 -12.41 15.64
C GLU A 172 10.51 -11.27 16.06
N LEU A 173 9.38 -11.11 15.36
CA LEU A 173 8.34 -10.13 15.69
C LEU A 173 7.47 -10.63 16.85
N SER A 174 7.09 -11.91 16.87
CA SER A 174 6.35 -12.47 18.01
C SER A 174 7.17 -12.39 19.30
N ASP A 175 8.47 -12.72 19.25
CA ASP A 175 9.36 -12.65 20.42
C ASP A 175 9.50 -11.22 20.97
N SER A 176 9.60 -10.24 20.07
CA SER A 176 9.80 -8.83 20.43
C SER A 176 8.51 -8.12 20.82
N PHE A 177 7.38 -8.57 20.26
CA PHE A 177 6.05 -7.99 20.42
C PHE A 177 4.99 -9.10 20.58
N PRO A 178 4.94 -9.80 21.73
CA PRO A 178 4.05 -10.95 21.93
C PRO A 178 2.56 -10.61 21.77
N PHE A 179 2.17 -9.34 21.95
CA PHE A 179 0.79 -8.90 21.75
C PHE A 179 0.32 -8.95 20.29
N LEU A 180 1.22 -9.17 19.32
CA LEU A 180 0.86 -9.39 17.92
C LEU A 180 0.43 -10.84 17.65
N GLU A 181 0.73 -11.78 18.54
CA GLU A 181 0.39 -13.19 18.35
C GLU A 181 -1.14 -13.38 18.25
N GLY A 182 -1.56 -14.20 17.28
CA GLY A 182 -2.98 -14.44 17.02
C GLY A 182 -3.68 -13.34 16.20
N TYR A 183 -2.94 -12.35 15.74
CA TYR A 183 -3.43 -11.28 14.86
C TYR A 183 -2.66 -11.28 13.53
N ASP A 184 -3.31 -10.74 12.50
CA ASP A 184 -2.81 -10.54 11.13
C ASP A 184 -2.80 -9.06 10.72
N TYR A 185 -3.27 -8.17 11.61
CA TYR A 185 -3.53 -6.77 11.33
C TYR A 185 -3.33 -5.88 12.56
N ILE A 186 -2.75 -4.71 12.35
CA ILE A 186 -2.75 -3.60 13.33
C ILE A 186 -2.96 -2.25 12.65
N TYR A 187 -3.90 -1.46 13.17
CA TYR A 187 -4.09 -0.06 12.80
C TYR A 187 -3.54 0.86 13.88
N ILE A 188 -2.61 1.75 13.52
CA ILE A 188 -1.94 2.67 14.45
C ILE A 188 -2.34 4.11 14.12
N PHE A 189 -2.85 4.83 15.12
CA PHE A 189 -3.21 6.24 15.00
C PHE A 189 -2.77 7.05 16.22
N LYS A 190 -2.70 8.37 16.06
CA LYS A 190 -2.31 9.28 17.14
C LYS A 190 -3.52 9.59 18.02
N ASN A 191 -3.36 9.51 19.35
CA ASN A 191 -4.38 9.95 20.29
C ASN A 191 -4.54 11.49 20.19
N LYS A 192 -5.79 11.97 20.06
CA LYS A 192 -6.09 13.40 19.88
C LYS A 192 -6.02 14.20 21.18
N GLU A 193 -6.21 13.55 22.33
CA GLU A 193 -6.29 14.17 23.66
C GLU A 193 -4.94 14.15 24.37
N VAL A 194 -4.20 13.04 24.25
CA VAL A 194 -2.92 12.82 24.94
C VAL A 194 -1.75 13.03 23.98
N ARG A 195 -0.98 14.09 24.23
CA ARG A 195 0.22 14.41 23.44
C ARG A 195 1.23 13.26 23.50
N ASN A 196 1.77 12.89 22.34
CA ASN A 196 2.80 11.84 22.17
C ASN A 196 2.35 10.42 22.56
N GLN A 197 1.04 10.20 22.62
CA GLN A 197 0.46 8.87 22.78
C GLN A 197 -0.16 8.42 21.45
N PHE A 198 0.00 7.13 21.18
CA PHE A 198 -0.56 6.46 20.02
C PHE A 198 -1.42 5.29 20.49
N GLU A 199 -2.39 4.92 19.67
CA GLU A 199 -3.25 3.78 19.90
C GLU A 199 -3.10 2.82 18.74
N GLY A 200 -3.00 1.53 19.07
CA GLY A 200 -3.03 0.44 18.10
C GLY A 200 -4.32 -0.35 18.27
N ILE A 201 -4.99 -0.69 17.19
CA ILE A 201 -6.10 -1.65 17.19
C ILE A 201 -5.68 -2.87 16.39
N LEU A 202 -5.58 -4.00 17.07
CA LEU A 202 -5.27 -5.31 16.52
C LEU A 202 -6.54 -5.99 16.02
N GLY A 203 -6.41 -6.72 14.91
CA GLY A 203 -7.52 -7.41 14.24
C GLY A 203 -8.26 -6.52 13.24
N TYR A 204 -8.66 -7.14 12.13
CA TYR A 204 -9.32 -6.48 11.02
C TYR A 204 -10.67 -5.87 11.48
N PRO A 205 -11.09 -4.71 10.93
CA PRO A 205 -12.41 -4.16 11.21
C PRO A 205 -13.53 -5.20 11.03
N GLY A 206 -14.45 -5.29 12.00
CA GLY A 206 -15.53 -6.29 11.99
C GLY A 206 -15.22 -7.60 12.72
N GLN A 207 -13.95 -7.91 13.00
CA GLN A 207 -13.61 -9.07 13.83
C GLN A 207 -13.99 -8.87 15.31
N SER A 208 -14.38 -9.94 16.00
CA SER A 208 -14.82 -9.91 17.40
C SER A 208 -13.66 -9.93 18.41
N ASN A 209 -12.48 -10.41 18.02
CA ASN A 209 -11.29 -10.59 18.87
C ASN A 209 -10.38 -9.35 18.91
N ARG A 210 -10.87 -8.17 18.49
CA ARG A 210 -10.05 -6.96 18.38
C ARG A 210 -9.52 -6.49 19.73
N MET A 211 -8.24 -6.12 19.77
CA MET A 211 -7.58 -5.64 20.97
C MET A 211 -7.03 -4.23 20.77
N LYS A 212 -7.24 -3.37 21.76
CA LYS A 212 -6.66 -2.02 21.78
C LYS A 212 -5.40 -2.01 22.64
N ILE A 213 -4.33 -1.42 22.10
CA ILE A 213 -3.07 -1.19 22.80
C ILE A 213 -2.72 0.29 22.81
N VAL A 214 -1.92 0.70 23.79
CA VAL A 214 -1.40 2.07 23.91
C VAL A 214 0.10 2.03 23.70
N LEU A 215 0.60 2.92 22.85
CA LEU A 215 2.01 3.00 22.49
C LEU A 215 2.56 4.39 22.79
N SER A 216 3.75 4.43 23.39
CA SER A 216 4.55 5.66 23.43
C SER A 216 5.15 5.95 22.05
N THR A 217 5.66 7.17 21.81
CA THR A 217 6.44 7.47 20.60
C THR A 217 7.55 6.45 20.37
N LYS A 218 8.28 6.05 21.43
CA LYS A 218 9.41 5.14 21.33
C LYS A 218 8.98 3.73 20.96
N ASP A 219 7.90 3.24 21.58
CA ASP A 219 7.40 1.89 21.33
C ASP A 219 6.81 1.77 19.93
N ARG A 220 6.08 2.81 19.50
CA ARG A 220 5.53 2.92 18.14
C ARG A 220 6.64 2.92 17.08
N GLU A 221 7.66 3.76 17.24
CA GLU A 221 8.79 3.80 16.31
C GLU A 221 9.56 2.46 16.27
N LYS A 222 9.74 1.81 17.44
CA LYS A 222 10.37 0.49 17.52
C LYS A 222 9.54 -0.58 16.80
N LEU A 223 8.23 -0.57 16.99
CA LEU A 223 7.29 -1.50 16.37
C LEU A 223 7.24 -1.32 14.85
N GLU A 224 6.98 -0.09 14.37
CA GLU A 224 6.91 0.20 12.94
C GLU A 224 8.22 -0.15 12.23
N LEU A 225 9.37 0.19 12.82
CA LEU A 225 10.67 -0.17 12.26
C LEU A 225 10.86 -1.70 12.16
N ALA A 226 10.41 -2.45 13.15
CA ALA A 226 10.52 -3.91 13.15
C ALA A 226 9.59 -4.53 12.08
N LEU A 227 8.35 -4.04 11.96
CA LEU A 227 7.37 -4.48 10.97
C LEU A 227 7.93 -4.33 9.55
N ILE A 228 8.38 -3.14 9.17
CA ILE A 228 8.91 -2.87 7.82
C ILE A 228 10.27 -3.55 7.57
N SER A 229 11.04 -3.83 8.64
CA SER A 229 12.30 -4.59 8.53
C SER A 229 12.08 -6.05 8.20
N SER A 230 10.90 -6.62 8.49
CA SER A 230 10.62 -8.04 8.22
C SER A 230 10.49 -8.36 6.73
N GLY A 231 10.10 -7.37 5.92
CA GLY A 231 9.82 -7.57 4.49
C GLY A 231 8.57 -8.39 4.18
N THR A 232 7.78 -8.77 5.20
CA THR A 232 6.59 -9.63 5.06
C THR A 232 5.27 -8.91 5.33
N VAL A 233 5.36 -7.61 5.66
CA VAL A 233 4.23 -6.80 6.08
C VAL A 233 3.84 -5.86 4.95
N SER A 234 2.56 -5.82 4.61
CA SER A 234 1.98 -4.75 3.80
C SER A 234 1.60 -3.57 4.71
N VAL A 235 1.73 -2.36 4.18
CA VAL A 235 1.38 -1.12 4.87
C VAL A 235 0.45 -0.28 4.00
N GLU A 236 -0.49 0.41 4.62
CA GLU A 236 -1.37 1.41 4.02
C GLU A 236 -1.42 2.64 4.94
N GLU A 237 -1.38 3.85 4.36
CA GLU A 237 -1.32 5.12 5.09
C GLU A 237 -2.60 5.96 4.89
N PHE A 238 -3.03 6.66 5.96
CA PHE A 238 -4.22 7.51 5.99
C PHE A 238 -3.93 8.93 6.51
#